data_AF-X0KJ14-F1
#
_entry.id   AF-X0KJ14-F1
#
_cell.length_a   1.000
_cell.length_b   1.000
_cell.length_c   1.000
_cell.angle_alpha   90.00
_cell.angle_beta   90.00
_cell.angle_gamma   90.00
#
_symmetry.space_group_name_H-M   'P 1'
#
loop_
_entity.id
_entity.type
_entity.pdbx_description
1 polymer ?
#
loop_
_entity_poly.entity_id
_entity_poly.type
_entity_poly.pdbx_seq_one_letter_code
_entity_poly.pdbx_strand_id
1 'polypeptide(L)'
;MERRLVQEARHFFYERTELVFPAEWIEKFLADQLGHWNDAVPVENLVQRIVIRVDSRRMEGSEIARYLRHLLKFANIESLKVEIWAKGALNGSDYETQGTVRRMAGAIQELIDKFGDRTSIWKIRLGEGETDCGSDDSVGEPCNITAWWNEPPDESWAGLEQGTSSLQELMQYQIGSWKNRPDENEELWD
;
A
#
# COMPACT_ATOMS: atom_id res chain seq x y z
N MET A 1 29.80 21.72 -11.24
CA MET A 1 28.64 22.29 -11.97
C MET A 1 27.61 21.20 -12.26
N GLU A 2 28.03 20.06 -12.83
CA GLU A 2 27.16 18.92 -13.16
C GLU A 2 26.36 18.35 -11.96
N ARG A 3 27.00 18.08 -10.82
CA ARG A 3 26.30 17.55 -9.62
C ARG A 3 25.20 18.47 -9.07
N ARG A 4 25.39 19.79 -9.19
CA ARG A 4 24.38 20.77 -8.74
C ARG A 4 23.15 20.72 -9.65
N LEU A 5 23.36 20.63 -10.96
CA LEU A 5 22.26 20.48 -11.93
C LEU A 5 21.52 19.16 -11.72
N VAL A 6 22.23 18.06 -11.45
CA VAL A 6 21.59 16.77 -11.12
C VAL A 6 20.78 16.89 -9.83
N GLN A 7 21.31 17.51 -8.78
CA GLN A 7 20.57 17.73 -7.54
C GLN A 7 19.29 18.57 -7.76
N GLU A 8 19.40 19.68 -8.48
CA GLU A 8 18.25 20.54 -8.84
C GLU A 8 17.20 19.76 -9.67
N ALA A 9 17.65 18.94 -10.62
CA ALA A 9 16.77 18.07 -11.40
C ALA A 9 16.08 17.00 -10.55
N ARG A 10 16.78 16.40 -9.56
CA ARG A 10 16.22 15.42 -8.62
C ARG A 10 15.13 16.05 -7.76
N HIS A 11 15.37 17.25 -7.21
CA HIS A 11 14.33 18.00 -6.49
C HIS A 11 13.11 18.24 -7.38
N PHE A 12 13.33 18.80 -8.58
CA PHE A 12 12.26 19.08 -9.52
C PHE A 12 11.45 17.82 -9.87
N PHE A 13 12.11 16.70 -10.12
CA PHE A 13 11.46 15.46 -10.48
C PHE A 13 10.70 14.84 -9.31
N TYR A 14 11.37 14.56 -8.18
CA TYR A 14 10.77 13.78 -7.09
C TYR A 14 9.74 14.55 -6.26
N GLU A 15 9.88 15.86 -6.10
CA GLU A 15 8.91 16.67 -5.35
C GLU A 15 7.65 16.94 -6.19
N ARG A 16 7.76 16.94 -7.52
CA ARG A 16 6.63 17.29 -8.41
C ARG A 16 5.93 16.10 -9.04
N THR A 17 6.54 14.92 -9.03
CA THR A 17 6.00 13.75 -9.70
C THR A 17 5.26 12.85 -8.72
N GLU A 18 4.08 12.36 -9.13
CA GLU A 18 3.45 11.21 -8.48
C GLU A 18 4.13 9.94 -8.99
N LEU A 19 4.83 9.25 -8.10
CA LEU A 19 5.58 8.05 -8.45
C LEU A 19 4.69 6.83 -8.33
N VAL A 20 4.53 6.11 -9.45
CA VAL A 20 3.71 4.89 -9.51
C VAL A 20 4.64 3.70 -9.74
N PHE A 21 4.64 2.74 -8.81
CA PHE A 21 5.44 1.52 -9.00
C PHE A 21 4.87 0.31 -8.21
N PRO A 22 5.17 -0.93 -8.65
CA PRO A 22 4.85 -2.14 -7.90
C PRO A 22 5.57 -2.19 -6.54
N ALA A 23 4.95 -2.77 -5.52
CA ALA A 23 5.54 -2.80 -4.17
C ALA A 23 6.91 -3.49 -4.13
N GLU A 24 7.14 -4.50 -4.99
CA GLU A 24 8.42 -5.22 -5.05
C GLU A 24 9.60 -4.36 -5.56
N TRP A 25 9.33 -3.18 -6.12
CA TRP A 25 10.35 -2.25 -6.60
C TRP A 25 10.84 -1.27 -5.53
N ILE A 26 10.20 -1.23 -4.35
CA ILE A 26 10.48 -0.20 -3.34
C ILE A 26 11.94 -0.21 -2.87
N GLU A 27 12.53 -1.39 -2.67
CA GLU A 27 13.92 -1.51 -2.22
C GLU A 27 14.89 -1.00 -3.28
N LYS A 28 14.63 -1.33 -4.54
CA LYS A 28 15.44 -0.86 -5.67
C LYS A 28 15.31 0.65 -5.86
N PHE A 29 14.12 1.19 -5.63
CA PHE A 29 13.87 2.63 -5.69
C PHE A 29 14.65 3.37 -4.58
N LEU A 30 14.57 2.88 -3.34
CA LEU A 30 15.28 3.43 -2.19
C LEU A 30 16.80 3.31 -2.27
N ALA A 31 17.32 2.39 -3.09
CA ALA A 31 18.76 2.34 -3.39
C ALA A 31 19.27 3.58 -4.14
N ASP A 32 18.38 4.47 -4.62
CA ASP A 32 18.68 5.82 -5.13
C ASP A 32 19.86 5.86 -6.10
N GLN A 33 19.70 5.17 -7.23
CA GLN A 33 20.76 5.07 -8.23
C GLN A 33 21.26 6.43 -8.75
N LEU A 34 20.41 7.46 -8.65
CA LEU A 34 20.68 8.83 -9.08
C LEU A 34 21.27 9.70 -7.96
N GLY A 35 21.49 9.18 -6.75
CA GLY A 35 21.96 9.90 -5.57
C GLY A 35 23.25 9.33 -4.97
N HIS A 36 24.03 8.55 -5.71
CA HIS A 36 25.26 7.90 -5.22
C HIS A 36 26.46 8.87 -5.05
N TRP A 37 26.30 9.97 -4.32
CA TRP A 37 27.40 10.81 -3.86
C TRP A 37 27.13 11.34 -2.44
N ASN A 38 28.19 11.64 -1.69
CA ASN A 38 28.13 11.89 -0.24
C ASN A 38 27.14 12.98 0.19
N ASP A 39 26.96 14.02 -0.62
CA ASP A 39 26.10 15.18 -0.29
C ASP A 39 24.76 15.18 -1.05
N ALA A 40 24.39 14.05 -1.68
CA ALA A 40 23.12 13.93 -2.34
C ALA A 40 21.99 13.91 -1.29
N VAL A 41 20.93 14.70 -1.50
CA VAL A 41 19.73 14.53 -0.66
C VAL A 41 19.17 13.12 -0.93
N PRO A 42 18.91 12.30 0.09
CA PRO A 42 18.36 10.96 -0.08
C PRO A 42 16.97 11.00 -0.74
N VAL A 43 16.67 10.02 -1.60
CA VAL A 43 15.39 9.97 -2.32
C VAL A 43 14.18 9.95 -1.38
N GLU A 44 14.29 9.29 -0.22
CA GLU A 44 13.23 9.22 0.80
C GLU A 44 12.87 10.58 1.42
N ASN A 45 13.76 11.57 1.27
CA ASN A 45 13.54 12.95 1.70
C ASN A 45 13.01 13.85 0.56
N LEU A 46 13.05 13.38 -0.69
CA LEU A 46 12.60 14.17 -1.84
C LEU A 46 11.18 13.82 -2.29
N VAL A 47 10.78 12.57 -2.11
CA VAL A 47 9.50 12.07 -2.61
C VAL A 47 8.33 12.56 -1.75
N GLN A 48 7.32 13.09 -2.42
CA GLN A 48 6.10 13.61 -1.79
C GLN A 48 4.84 12.80 -2.13
N ARG A 49 4.75 12.21 -3.34
CA ARG A 49 3.52 11.54 -3.81
C ARG A 49 3.83 10.17 -4.37
N ILE A 50 3.23 9.14 -3.76
CA ILE A 50 3.47 7.73 -4.10
C ILE A 50 2.15 7.03 -4.35
N VAL A 51 2.11 6.24 -5.43
CA VAL A 51 1.14 5.19 -5.67
C VAL A 51 1.88 3.84 -5.68
N ILE A 52 1.66 3.03 -4.65
CA ILE A 52 2.24 1.70 -4.53
C ILE A 52 1.21 0.66 -4.99
N ARG A 53 1.60 -0.21 -5.94
CA ARG A 53 0.72 -1.25 -6.46
C ARG A 53 1.04 -2.60 -5.80
N VAL A 54 0.07 -3.15 -5.09
CA VAL A 54 0.10 -4.49 -4.52
C VAL A 54 -0.66 -5.42 -5.48
N ASP A 55 0.08 -6.15 -6.30
CA ASP A 55 -0.49 -7.15 -7.21
C ASP A 55 -0.32 -8.55 -6.62
N SER A 56 -1.43 -9.10 -6.11
CA SER A 56 -1.46 -10.41 -5.45
C SER A 56 -1.06 -11.58 -6.37
N ARG A 57 -1.04 -11.38 -7.70
CA ARG A 57 -0.57 -12.39 -8.67
C ARG A 57 0.95 -12.43 -8.79
N ARG A 58 1.64 -11.40 -8.31
CA ARG A 58 3.09 -11.20 -8.48
C ARG A 58 3.88 -11.26 -7.18
N MET A 59 3.19 -11.31 -6.04
CA MET A 59 3.81 -11.25 -4.73
C MET A 59 3.46 -12.49 -3.92
N GLU A 60 4.48 -13.13 -3.37
CA GLU A 60 4.29 -14.12 -2.32
C GLU A 60 3.80 -13.43 -1.04
N GLY A 61 2.90 -14.08 -0.31
CA GLY A 61 2.12 -13.45 0.76
C GLY A 61 2.94 -12.89 1.94
N SER A 62 4.16 -13.37 2.16
CA SER A 62 5.06 -12.92 3.23
C SER A 62 5.79 -11.60 2.90
N GLU A 63 5.85 -11.20 1.63
CA GLU A 63 6.65 -10.05 1.21
C GLU A 63 5.87 -8.74 1.20
N ILE A 64 4.54 -8.80 1.11
CA ILE A 64 3.67 -7.63 0.97
C ILE A 64 3.85 -6.67 2.15
N ALA A 65 3.76 -7.19 3.39
CA ALA A 65 3.94 -6.38 4.60
C ALA A 65 5.33 -5.75 4.65
N ARG A 66 6.38 -6.53 4.35
CA ARG A 66 7.77 -6.08 4.30
C ARG A 66 7.96 -4.92 3.32
N TYR A 67 7.44 -5.04 2.09
CA TYR A 67 7.54 -3.99 1.08
C TYR A 67 6.81 -2.72 1.50
N LEU A 68 5.61 -2.85 2.08
CA LEU A 68 4.87 -1.69 2.57
C LEU A 68 5.58 -0.99 3.72
N ARG A 69 6.23 -1.73 4.64
CA ARG A 69 7.01 -1.12 5.72
C ARG A 69 8.21 -0.32 5.24
N HIS A 70 8.78 -0.60 4.05
CA HIS A 70 9.82 0.28 3.49
C HIS A 70 9.32 1.68 3.18
N LEU A 71 8.01 1.87 2.97
CA LEU A 71 7.42 3.20 2.80
C LEU A 71 7.55 4.05 4.09
N LEU A 72 7.75 3.42 5.25
CA LEU A 72 8.02 4.14 6.51
C LEU A 72 9.38 4.85 6.49
N LYS A 73 10.22 4.70 5.47
CA LYS A 73 11.45 5.49 5.35
C LYS A 73 11.21 6.90 4.82
N PHE A 74 10.11 7.14 4.08
CA PHE A 74 9.83 8.47 3.53
C PHE A 74 9.49 9.49 4.61
N ALA A 75 10.06 10.69 4.50
CA ALA A 75 9.86 11.76 5.47
C ALA A 75 8.78 12.78 5.06
N ASN A 76 8.67 13.05 3.76
CA ASN A 76 7.94 14.22 3.24
C ASN A 76 6.69 13.85 2.42
N ILE A 77 6.08 12.70 2.70
CA ILE A 77 4.87 12.26 2.00
C ILE A 77 3.74 13.27 2.20
N GLU A 78 3.18 13.74 1.09
CA GLU A 78 1.95 14.53 1.01
C GLU A 78 0.76 13.65 0.60
N SER A 79 1.01 12.60 -0.18
CA SER A 79 -0.01 11.62 -0.60
C SER A 79 0.61 10.23 -0.74
N LEU A 80 -0.01 9.25 -0.09
CA LEU A 80 0.31 7.84 -0.23
C LEU A 80 -0.96 7.08 -0.63
N LYS A 81 -0.96 6.54 -1.85
CA LYS A 81 -2.02 5.67 -2.34
C LYS A 81 -1.52 4.24 -2.41
N VAL A 82 -2.21 3.33 -1.73
CA VAL A 82 -2.00 1.88 -1.82
C VAL A 82 -3.09 1.29 -2.70
N GLU A 83 -2.70 0.71 -3.83
CA GLU A 83 -3.62 0.07 -4.76
C GLU A 83 -3.52 -1.46 -4.65
N ILE A 84 -4.62 -2.12 -4.32
CA ILE A 84 -4.74 -3.58 -4.34
C ILE A 84 -5.26 -3.99 -5.71
N TRP A 85 -4.39 -4.62 -6.51
CA TRP A 85 -4.70 -5.15 -7.82
C TRP A 85 -5.02 -6.65 -7.70
N ALA A 86 -6.29 -6.99 -7.87
CA ALA A 86 -6.77 -8.37 -7.78
C ALA A 86 -8.02 -8.56 -8.64
N LYS A 87 -8.37 -9.82 -8.95
CA LYS A 87 -9.65 -10.13 -9.61
C LYS A 87 -10.78 -10.00 -8.58
N GLY A 88 -11.97 -10.46 -8.93
CA GLY A 88 -13.11 -10.49 -8.01
C GLY A 88 -13.89 -9.18 -7.93
N ALA A 89 -14.47 -8.92 -6.77
CA ALA A 89 -15.46 -7.87 -6.57
C ALA A 89 -14.79 -6.52 -6.30
N LEU A 90 -15.33 -5.43 -6.85
CA LEU A 90 -14.77 -4.08 -6.64
C LEU A 90 -14.86 -3.62 -5.19
N ASN A 91 -15.87 -4.06 -4.46
CA ASN A 91 -16.00 -3.81 -3.02
C ASN A 91 -15.00 -4.65 -2.19
N GLY A 92 -14.15 -5.47 -2.81
CA GLY A 92 -13.12 -6.27 -2.16
C GLY A 92 -13.63 -7.40 -1.26
N SER A 93 -14.90 -7.81 -1.41
CA SER A 93 -15.47 -8.92 -0.63
C SER A 93 -14.98 -10.31 -1.05
N ASP A 94 -14.22 -10.40 -2.15
CA ASP A 94 -13.67 -11.65 -2.63
C ASP A 94 -12.49 -12.14 -1.76
N TYR A 95 -12.30 -13.45 -1.78
CA TYR A 95 -11.30 -14.14 -0.96
C TYR A 95 -9.86 -13.66 -1.24
N GLU A 96 -9.52 -13.40 -2.51
CA GLU A 96 -8.18 -12.94 -2.91
C GLU A 96 -7.87 -11.57 -2.31
N THR A 97 -8.81 -10.62 -2.42
CA THR A 97 -8.68 -9.28 -1.86
C THR A 97 -8.61 -9.32 -0.33
N GLN A 98 -9.52 -10.04 0.34
CA GLN A 98 -9.48 -10.15 1.81
C GLN A 98 -8.21 -10.84 2.31
N GLY A 99 -7.72 -11.86 1.59
CA GLY A 99 -6.45 -12.50 1.90
C GLY A 99 -5.25 -11.55 1.77
N THR A 100 -5.27 -10.65 0.79
CA THR A 100 -4.25 -9.61 0.63
C THR A 100 -4.32 -8.57 1.76
N VAL A 101 -5.54 -8.10 2.06
CA VAL A 101 -5.81 -7.16 3.16
C VAL A 101 -5.34 -7.72 4.50
N ARG A 102 -5.63 -8.99 4.80
CA ARG A 102 -5.18 -9.66 6.02
C ARG A 102 -3.65 -9.60 6.19
N ARG A 103 -2.91 -9.82 5.11
CA ARG A 103 -1.43 -9.86 5.13
C ARG A 103 -0.81 -8.48 5.29
N MET A 104 -1.46 -7.43 4.78
CA MET A 104 -0.95 -6.07 4.90
C MET A 104 -1.53 -5.28 6.08
N ALA A 105 -2.48 -5.83 6.82
CA ALA A 105 -3.23 -5.14 7.88
C ALA A 105 -2.33 -4.35 8.85
N GLY A 106 -1.30 -5.00 9.40
CA GLY A 106 -0.34 -4.38 10.31
C GLY A 106 0.49 -3.29 9.64
N ALA A 107 1.09 -3.58 8.48
CA ALA A 107 1.90 -2.60 7.75
C ALA A 107 1.09 -1.36 7.34
N ILE A 108 -0.16 -1.51 6.88
CA ILE A 108 -1.03 -0.37 6.58
C ILE A 108 -1.36 0.42 7.84
N GLN A 109 -1.58 -0.23 8.98
CA GLN A 109 -1.78 0.47 10.25
C GLN A 109 -0.55 1.33 10.59
N GLU A 110 0.67 0.79 10.48
CA GLU A 110 1.90 1.56 10.71
C GLU A 110 2.02 2.76 9.75
N LEU A 111 1.59 2.61 8.49
CA LEU A 111 1.56 3.71 7.52
C LEU A 111 0.52 4.77 7.87
N ILE A 112 -0.67 4.36 8.31
CA ILE A 112 -1.71 5.29 8.80
C ILE A 112 -1.22 6.01 10.05
N ASP A 113 -0.58 5.31 10.98
CA ASP A 113 -0.04 5.91 12.21
C ASP A 113 1.04 6.96 11.90
N LYS A 114 1.86 6.72 10.87
CA LYS A 114 2.90 7.65 10.43
C LYS A 114 2.38 8.81 9.58
N PHE A 115 1.56 8.51 8.57
CA PHE A 115 1.20 9.46 7.52
C PHE A 115 -0.21 10.04 7.70
N GLY A 116 -1.06 9.42 8.51
CA GLY A 116 -2.41 9.89 8.81
C GLY A 116 -3.34 9.87 7.60
N ASP A 117 -4.11 10.94 7.45
CA ASP A 117 -5.10 11.19 6.39
C ASP A 117 -4.52 11.26 4.97
N ARG A 118 -3.19 11.37 4.86
CA ARG A 118 -2.45 11.30 3.59
C ARG A 118 -2.43 9.90 2.99
N THR A 119 -2.79 8.87 3.75
CA THR A 119 -2.83 7.48 3.30
C THR A 119 -4.22 7.11 2.79
N SER A 120 -4.30 6.55 1.58
CA SER A 120 -5.55 6.02 1.04
C SER A 120 -5.35 4.62 0.44
N ILE A 121 -6.32 3.73 0.67
CA ILE A 121 -6.29 2.35 0.21
C ILE A 121 -7.41 2.15 -0.81
N TRP A 122 -7.05 1.63 -1.97
CA TRP A 122 -7.95 1.48 -3.11
C TRP A 122 -7.92 0.06 -3.66
N LYS A 123 -9.08 -0.49 -3.98
CA LYS A 123 -9.23 -1.73 -4.74
C LYS A 123 -9.32 -1.40 -6.22
N ILE A 124 -8.43 -2.00 -7.00
CA ILE A 124 -8.42 -1.99 -8.46
C ILE A 124 -8.82 -3.39 -8.93
N ARG A 125 -9.90 -3.48 -9.71
CA ARG A 125 -10.35 -4.76 -10.27
C ARG A 125 -9.62 -5.03 -11.58
N LEU A 126 -9.03 -6.20 -11.66
CA LEU A 126 -8.43 -6.72 -12.89
C LEU A 126 -9.48 -7.35 -13.80
N GLY A 127 -9.29 -7.20 -15.12
CA GLY A 127 -10.05 -7.94 -16.13
C GLY A 127 -9.87 -9.46 -16.03
N GLU A 128 -10.80 -10.19 -16.64
CA GLU A 128 -10.79 -11.67 -16.62
C GLU A 128 -9.76 -12.30 -17.57
N GLY A 129 -9.28 -11.55 -18.57
CA GLY A 129 -8.29 -12.02 -19.53
C GLY A 129 -6.92 -12.34 -18.92
N GLU A 130 -6.26 -13.37 -19.45
CA GLU A 130 -4.82 -13.58 -19.27
C GLU A 130 -4.09 -12.64 -20.21
N THR A 131 -3.61 -11.51 -19.70
CA THR A 131 -2.67 -10.68 -20.43
C THR A 131 -1.27 -10.87 -19.85
N ASP A 132 -0.43 -11.54 -20.64
CA ASP A 132 1.00 -11.33 -20.61
C ASP A 132 1.25 -9.84 -20.89
N CYS A 133 2.13 -9.23 -20.11
CA CYS A 133 2.70 -7.89 -20.33
C CYS A 133 1.85 -6.67 -19.92
N GLY A 134 1.88 -6.32 -18.62
CA GLY A 134 1.98 -4.90 -18.18
C GLY A 134 0.90 -3.89 -18.60
N SER A 135 -0.21 -4.28 -19.22
CA SER A 135 -1.33 -3.41 -19.54
C SER A 135 -2.12 -3.07 -18.28
N ASP A 136 -2.53 -1.81 -18.17
CA ASP A 136 -3.48 -1.32 -17.15
C ASP A 136 -4.90 -1.82 -17.50
N ASP A 137 -5.10 -3.14 -17.43
CA ASP A 137 -6.37 -3.81 -17.73
C ASP A 137 -7.33 -3.75 -16.53
N SER A 138 -7.38 -2.58 -15.88
CA SER A 138 -8.33 -2.33 -14.81
C SER A 138 -9.74 -2.18 -15.39
N VAL A 139 -10.71 -2.82 -14.74
CA VAL A 139 -12.11 -2.85 -15.20
C VAL A 139 -13.02 -2.26 -14.14
N GLY A 140 -13.75 -1.22 -14.53
CA GLY A 140 -14.65 -0.48 -13.64
C GLY A 140 -13.92 0.60 -12.83
N GLU A 141 -14.69 1.37 -12.05
CA GLU A 141 -14.13 2.45 -11.25
C GLU A 141 -13.42 1.91 -10.00
N PRO A 142 -12.19 2.39 -9.69
CA PRO A 142 -11.51 2.08 -8.44
C PRO A 142 -12.38 2.31 -7.22
N CYS A 143 -12.36 1.38 -6.26
CA CYS A 143 -13.13 1.50 -5.03
C CYS A 143 -12.22 1.92 -3.87
N ASN A 144 -12.54 3.02 -3.20
CA ASN A 144 -11.84 3.43 -1.99
C ASN A 144 -12.33 2.58 -0.80
N ILE A 145 -11.41 1.86 -0.17
CA ILE A 145 -11.69 0.98 0.97
C ILE A 145 -10.95 1.43 2.25
N THR A 146 -10.42 2.66 2.25
CA THR A 146 -9.66 3.24 3.38
C THR A 146 -10.43 3.13 4.70
N ALA A 147 -11.76 3.29 4.65
CA ALA A 147 -12.64 3.22 5.81
C ALA A 147 -12.59 1.88 6.57
N TRP A 148 -12.04 0.82 5.97
CA TRP A 148 -11.86 -0.48 6.63
C TRP A 148 -10.83 -0.44 7.77
N TRP A 149 -9.90 0.52 7.76
CA TRP A 149 -8.95 0.71 8.87
C TRP A 149 -9.44 1.66 9.95
N ASN A 150 -10.64 2.25 9.79
CA ASN A 150 -11.23 3.05 10.85
C ASN A 150 -11.67 2.16 12.00
N GLU A 151 -11.57 2.69 13.22
CA GLU A 151 -12.15 2.02 14.40
C GLU A 151 -13.67 1.93 14.21
N PRO A 152 -14.26 0.72 14.36
CA PRO A 152 -15.69 0.55 14.23
C PRO A 152 -16.42 1.23 15.41
N PRO A 153 -17.60 1.81 15.20
CA PRO A 153 -18.41 2.34 16.30
C PRO A 153 -18.89 1.22 17.22
N ASP A 154 -19.07 1.52 18.51
CA ASP A 154 -19.47 0.54 19.53
C ASP A 154 -20.78 -0.21 19.18
N GLU A 155 -21.69 0.45 18.45
CA GLU A 155 -22.98 -0.11 18.03
C GLU A 155 -22.84 -1.19 16.94
N SER A 156 -21.74 -1.19 16.17
CA SER A 156 -21.50 -2.16 15.09
C SER A 156 -21.25 -3.57 15.61
N TRP A 157 -20.84 -3.71 16.89
CA TRP A 157 -20.62 -5.01 17.54
C TRP A 157 -21.92 -5.80 17.71
N ALA A 158 -23.01 -5.13 18.06
CA ALA A 158 -24.32 -5.76 18.20
C ALA A 158 -24.86 -6.29 16.86
N GLY A 159 -24.59 -5.57 15.77
CA GLY A 159 -24.97 -5.99 14.41
C GLY A 159 -24.20 -7.24 13.94
N LEU A 160 -22.95 -7.42 14.37
CA LEU A 160 -22.14 -8.58 14.01
C LEU A 160 -22.68 -9.85 14.65
N GLU A 161 -23.05 -9.77 15.93
CA GLU A 161 -23.66 -10.89 16.68
C GLU A 161 -25.02 -11.31 16.08
N GLN A 162 -25.76 -10.35 15.50
CA GLN A 162 -27.06 -10.57 14.89
C GLN A 162 -27.00 -10.90 13.39
N GLY A 163 -25.81 -10.85 12.79
CA GLY A 163 -25.60 -11.12 11.36
C GLY A 163 -26.16 -10.05 10.41
N THR A 164 -26.36 -8.82 10.89
CA THR A 164 -26.95 -7.71 10.13
C THR A 164 -25.93 -6.63 9.73
N SER A 165 -24.65 -6.83 10.05
CA SER A 165 -23.58 -5.87 9.74
C SER A 165 -23.31 -5.73 8.24
N SER A 166 -22.91 -4.52 7.87
CA SER A 166 -22.36 -4.22 6.55
C SER A 166 -20.98 -4.88 6.33
N LEU A 167 -20.58 -5.01 5.07
CA LEU A 167 -19.25 -5.47 4.70
C LEU A 167 -18.14 -4.61 5.35
N GLN A 168 -18.33 -3.30 5.39
CA GLN A 168 -17.35 -2.40 5.99
C GLN A 168 -17.13 -2.69 7.48
N GLU A 169 -18.21 -2.84 8.25
CA GLU A 169 -18.13 -3.15 9.70
C GLU A 169 -17.47 -4.51 9.95
N LEU A 170 -17.79 -5.51 9.12
CA LEU A 170 -17.13 -6.80 9.16
C LEU A 170 -15.62 -6.69 8.91
N MET A 171 -15.21 -5.91 7.90
CA MET A 171 -13.80 -5.71 7.59
C MET A 171 -13.07 -4.94 8.69
N GLN A 172 -13.70 -3.93 9.29
CA GLN A 172 -13.14 -3.18 10.43
C GLN A 172 -12.85 -4.10 11.61
N TYR A 173 -13.78 -5.01 11.95
CA TYR A 173 -13.54 -6.01 12.98
C TYR A 173 -12.38 -6.95 12.65
N GLN A 174 -12.40 -7.50 11.45
CA GLN A 174 -11.39 -8.46 11.02
C GLN A 174 -10.00 -7.84 11.01
N ILE A 175 -9.84 -6.63 10.46
CA ILE A 175 -8.58 -5.88 10.45
C ILE A 175 -8.12 -5.59 11.88
N GLY A 176 -9.03 -5.21 12.78
CA GLY A 176 -8.73 -5.04 14.21
C GLY A 176 -8.12 -6.30 14.84
N SER A 177 -8.55 -7.49 14.42
CA SER A 177 -7.97 -8.76 14.87
C SER A 177 -6.66 -9.14 14.16
N TRP A 178 -6.43 -8.65 12.94
CA TRP A 178 -5.26 -8.99 12.13
C TRP A 178 -4.06 -8.09 12.43
N LYS A 179 -4.27 -6.80 12.70
CA LYS A 179 -3.20 -5.83 12.97
C LYS A 179 -2.35 -6.16 14.20
N ASN A 180 -2.90 -6.94 15.14
CA ASN A 180 -2.23 -7.34 16.38
C ASN A 180 -1.59 -8.73 16.30
N ARG A 181 -1.65 -9.41 15.14
CA ARG A 181 -0.99 -10.71 14.98
C ARG A 181 0.47 -10.47 14.61
N PRO A 182 1.43 -11.10 15.28
CA PRO A 182 2.78 -11.17 14.75
C PRO A 182 2.72 -11.80 13.36
N ASP A 183 3.51 -11.27 12.42
CA ASP A 183 3.59 -11.85 11.09
C ASP A 183 3.93 -13.34 11.26
N GLU A 184 3.08 -14.24 10.75
CA GLU A 184 3.22 -15.70 10.90
C GLU A 184 4.55 -16.25 10.30
N ASN A 185 5.46 -15.38 9.84
CA ASN A 185 6.78 -15.66 9.28
C ASN A 185 7.94 -14.93 9.99
N GLU A 186 7.73 -14.31 11.17
CA GLU A 186 8.85 -13.75 11.96
C GLU A 186 9.73 -14.83 12.62
N GLU A 187 9.25 -16.07 12.71
CA GLU A 187 10.09 -17.24 13.03
C GLU A 187 10.69 -17.79 11.74
N LEU A 188 11.85 -17.29 11.28
CA LEU A 188 12.85 -18.07 10.51
C LEU A 188 14.07 -17.27 9.99
N TRP A 189 14.50 -16.16 10.59
CA TRP A 189 15.77 -15.54 10.17
C TRP A 189 16.55 -14.95 11.35
N ASP A 190 17.16 -15.85 12.13
CA ASP A 190 18.44 -15.60 12.85
C ASP A 190 19.61 -16.11 11.98
#